data_AF-A0A498NG98-F1
#
_entry.id   AF-A0A498NG98-F1
#
_cell.length_a   1.000
_cell.length_b   1.000
_cell.length_c   1.000
_cell.angle_alpha   90.00
_cell.angle_beta   90.00
_cell.angle_gamma   90.00
#
_symmetry.space_group_name_H-M   'P 1'
#
loop_
_entity.id
_entity.type
_entity.pdbx_description
1 polymer ?
#
loop_
_entity_poly.entity_id
_entity_poly.type
_entity_poly.pdbx_seq_one_letter_code
_entity_poly.pdbx_strand_id
1 'polypeptide(L)'
;MPWCKQGATDKLVREFLRTGTAARNKMMKNWGVIGGIAAAMAAGVYVLWGPISDRKKKRKGMVPGLLNLGNTCFMNSLLQGLAACPSFIRWLEDFTNESSNHQERTERETHLSRSLMQLLKALSSHNPGEDDVLDAGGLLEALRLYRWQISSFEEQDAHELFHVLTSSLEEERERQPRVAHLFDMQTLEKSVESKEKNISCRTGGPLHPIPSLWRTRHPFHGRLTSYMACKRCEQQSPVHYDSFDSLSLSIPSVQWGRPVTLDQCLQHFISSETIKEVECENCTKQQAGDLVNGEVLESQRTTFVKQLKLGKLPQCLCIHLQRLTWSKEGTPIKRQEHVQFTEYLSLDRYKHCTAGQNPQGTSRTNKPTSAKAARDPKDKTIANGVDSEHCNNNKPLSNGTFPSIFLHSPGLSSQLNLTYDYSGLLSALGNLLSQALEYRKNNKENSPKKKINVLGPVHFAIFGFFITGPLSHYFYQLLEVLLPTTIPYCLIKRLLLERLIFAPAFLLLFYVVMNALEGKTLADVQNKLKTSYWPAMKMNWKVWTPFQFININYVPVQFRVLFANMVALFWYAYLASVRK
;
A
#
# COMPACT_ATOMS: atom_id res chain seq x y z
N MET A 1 -89.42 55.14 37.04
CA MET A 1 -88.85 55.56 35.73
C MET A 1 -87.77 56.61 35.98
N PRO A 2 -86.74 56.79 35.13
CA PRO A 2 -86.11 55.90 34.14
C PRO A 2 -84.74 55.35 34.66
N TRP A 3 -84.05 54.32 34.15
CA TRP A 3 -83.75 53.78 32.81
C TRP A 3 -82.63 54.48 32.00
N CYS A 4 -81.39 53.95 32.08
CA CYS A 4 -80.30 53.85 31.06
C CYS A 4 -78.92 53.73 31.76
N LYS A 5 -77.92 52.96 31.29
CA LYS A 5 -77.80 52.05 30.14
C LYS A 5 -76.65 51.03 30.40
N GLN A 6 -76.95 49.78 30.75
CA GLN A 6 -75.99 48.68 30.64
C GLN A 6 -76.05 48.13 29.21
N GLY A 7 -74.96 48.23 28.45
CA GLY A 7 -74.95 47.79 27.04
C GLY A 7 -73.67 48.02 26.22
N ALA A 8 -72.73 48.85 26.70
CA ALA A 8 -71.46 49.08 26.00
C ALA A 8 -70.37 48.04 26.36
N THR A 9 -70.24 47.71 27.64
CA THR A 9 -69.20 46.80 28.18
C THR A 9 -69.38 45.35 27.71
N ASP A 10 -70.60 44.86 27.72
CA ASP A 10 -70.95 43.47 27.40
C ASP A 10 -70.77 43.07 25.92
N LYS A 11 -70.65 44.09 25.04
CA LYS A 11 -70.40 43.92 23.61
C LYS A 11 -68.90 43.84 23.31
N LEU A 12 -68.11 44.72 23.91
CA LEU A 12 -66.64 44.71 23.83
C LEU A 12 -66.03 43.42 24.41
N VAL A 13 -66.50 42.94 25.57
CA VAL A 13 -65.99 41.69 26.17
C VAL A 13 -66.30 40.48 25.28
N ARG A 14 -67.47 40.45 24.61
CA ARG A 14 -67.83 39.39 23.67
C ARG A 14 -67.02 39.41 22.37
N GLU A 15 -66.66 40.57 21.84
CA GLU A 15 -65.77 40.64 20.66
C GLU A 15 -64.33 40.25 21.01
N PHE A 16 -63.82 40.68 22.17
CA PHE A 16 -62.45 40.36 22.61
C PHE A 16 -62.25 38.86 22.90
N LEU A 17 -63.26 38.18 23.45
CA LEU A 17 -63.20 36.73 23.68
C LEU A 17 -63.35 35.90 22.38
N ARG A 18 -63.95 36.49 21.33
CA ARG A 18 -64.16 35.80 20.04
C ARG A 18 -62.94 35.84 19.12
N THR A 19 -62.06 36.82 19.26
CA THR A 19 -60.79 36.91 18.51
C THR A 19 -59.70 35.99 19.09
N GLY A 20 -59.68 35.76 20.41
CA GLY A 20 -58.68 34.92 21.07
C GLY A 20 -58.70 33.44 20.65
N THR A 21 -59.86 32.86 20.41
CA THR A 21 -60.00 31.43 20.04
C THR A 21 -59.53 31.14 18.60
N ALA A 22 -59.79 32.07 17.66
CA ALA A 22 -59.30 31.97 16.29
C ALA A 22 -57.77 32.10 16.19
N ALA A 23 -57.17 33.03 16.96
CA ALA A 23 -55.73 33.21 17.02
C ALA A 23 -55.01 31.98 17.61
N ARG A 24 -55.53 31.42 18.72
CA ARG A 24 -54.94 30.26 19.41
C ARG A 24 -54.85 29.02 18.52
N ASN A 25 -55.88 28.74 17.71
CA ASN A 25 -55.89 27.61 16.78
C ASN A 25 -54.93 27.79 15.59
N LYS A 26 -54.63 29.03 15.17
CA LYS A 26 -53.65 29.31 14.11
C LYS A 26 -52.20 29.19 14.62
N MET A 27 -51.96 29.59 15.87
CA MET A 27 -50.63 29.53 16.51
C MET A 27 -50.22 28.07 16.85
N MET A 28 -51.15 27.26 17.36
CA MET A 28 -50.93 25.83 17.67
C MET A 28 -50.58 24.99 16.44
N LYS A 29 -51.16 25.29 15.26
CA LYS A 29 -50.87 24.55 14.01
C LYS A 29 -49.43 24.73 13.51
N ASN A 30 -48.79 25.86 13.81
CA ASN A 30 -47.40 26.10 13.41
C ASN A 30 -46.41 25.40 14.35
N TRP A 31 -46.74 25.22 15.63
CA TRP A 31 -45.88 24.52 16.59
C TRP A 31 -45.67 23.04 16.24
N GLY A 32 -46.67 22.34 15.69
CA GLY A 32 -46.48 20.97 15.19
C GLY A 32 -45.50 20.90 14.01
N VAL A 33 -45.47 21.92 13.15
CA VAL A 33 -44.53 21.99 12.01
C VAL A 33 -43.13 22.40 12.48
N ILE A 34 -43.02 23.37 13.39
CA ILE A 34 -41.73 23.81 13.97
C ILE A 34 -41.13 22.69 14.81
N GLY A 35 -41.92 22.01 15.64
CA GLY A 35 -41.50 20.82 16.40
C GLY A 35 -41.11 19.66 15.50
N GLY A 36 -41.85 19.41 14.41
CA GLY A 36 -41.48 18.40 13.41
C GLY A 36 -40.17 18.73 12.67
N ILE A 37 -39.92 19.99 12.33
CA ILE A 37 -38.66 20.44 11.71
C ILE A 37 -37.52 20.38 12.73
N ALA A 38 -37.73 20.81 13.96
CA ALA A 38 -36.74 20.73 15.04
C ALA A 38 -36.39 19.27 15.36
N ALA A 39 -37.37 18.36 15.42
CA ALA A 39 -37.14 16.93 15.59
C ALA A 39 -36.43 16.30 14.38
N ALA A 40 -36.78 16.70 13.14
CA ALA A 40 -36.07 16.24 11.95
C ALA A 40 -34.63 16.77 11.85
N MET A 41 -34.37 18.01 12.29
CA MET A 41 -33.01 18.54 12.40
C MET A 41 -32.24 17.90 13.56
N ALA A 42 -32.86 17.67 14.71
CA ALA A 42 -32.23 16.97 15.83
C ALA A 42 -31.92 15.50 15.48
N ALA A 43 -32.82 14.81 14.79
CA ALA A 43 -32.58 13.47 14.26
C ALA A 43 -31.52 13.49 13.14
N GLY A 44 -31.53 14.49 12.25
CA GLY A 44 -30.50 14.67 11.23
C GLY A 44 -29.12 14.92 11.85
N VAL A 45 -29.02 15.78 12.86
CA VAL A 45 -27.81 16.03 13.64
C VAL A 45 -27.42 14.81 14.47
N TYR A 46 -28.36 14.02 15.00
CA TYR A 46 -28.04 12.79 15.72
C TYR A 46 -27.57 11.66 14.77
N VAL A 47 -28.06 11.62 13.53
CA VAL A 47 -27.60 10.67 12.50
C VAL A 47 -26.27 11.10 11.86
N LEU A 48 -26.00 12.40 11.74
CA LEU A 48 -24.74 12.94 11.21
C LEU A 48 -23.64 13.11 12.27
N TRP A 49 -24.02 13.38 13.51
CA TRP A 49 -23.18 13.95 14.59
C TRP A 49 -23.58 13.45 16.00
N GLY A 50 -24.50 12.49 16.11
CA GLY A 50 -24.75 11.79 17.37
C GLY A 50 -23.47 11.09 17.84
N PRO A 51 -23.35 10.75 19.13
CA PRO A 51 -22.09 10.29 19.69
C PRO A 51 -21.65 9.02 18.97
N ILE A 52 -20.64 9.18 18.09
CA ILE A 52 -19.89 8.10 17.48
C ILE A 52 -19.04 7.49 18.59
N SER A 53 -19.73 6.74 19.47
CA SER A 53 -19.13 5.62 20.17
C SER A 53 -18.93 4.50 19.16
N ASP A 54 -18.04 4.77 18.19
CA ASP A 54 -17.37 3.75 17.40
C ASP A 54 -16.52 2.92 18.35
N ARG A 55 -17.18 2.06 19.11
CA ARG A 55 -16.65 0.74 19.40
C ARG A 55 -16.62 0.01 18.06
N LYS A 56 -15.68 0.42 17.19
CA LYS A 56 -15.26 -0.32 16.01
C LYS A 56 -15.18 -1.77 16.47
N LYS A 57 -15.90 -2.68 15.82
CA LYS A 57 -15.81 -4.10 16.13
C LYS A 57 -14.38 -4.52 15.81
N LYS A 58 -13.49 -4.47 16.82
CA LYS A 58 -12.07 -4.82 16.69
C LYS A 58 -12.00 -6.13 15.92
N ARG A 59 -11.29 -6.11 14.79
CA ARG A 59 -11.27 -7.26 13.88
C ARG A 59 -10.40 -8.35 14.51
N LYS A 60 -11.03 -9.20 15.33
CA LYS A 60 -10.36 -10.31 16.04
C LYS A 60 -9.61 -11.17 15.02
N GLY A 61 -8.31 -11.38 15.25
CA GLY A 61 -7.45 -12.15 14.34
C GLY A 61 -6.89 -11.38 13.14
N MET A 62 -6.99 -10.04 13.11
CA MET A 62 -6.29 -9.19 12.13
C MET A 62 -5.22 -8.33 12.81
N VAL A 63 -4.11 -8.11 12.10
CA VAL A 63 -3.06 -7.16 12.50
C VAL A 63 -3.46 -5.71 12.19
N PRO A 64 -2.88 -4.70 12.88
CA PRO A 64 -3.11 -3.30 12.57
C PRO A 64 -2.71 -2.92 11.14
N GLY A 65 -3.43 -1.96 10.57
CA GLY A 65 -3.01 -1.26 9.34
C GLY A 65 -1.84 -0.30 9.61
N LEU A 66 -1.24 0.23 8.53
CA LEU A 66 -0.23 1.28 8.61
C LEU A 66 -0.69 2.50 7.80
N LEU A 67 -0.57 3.68 8.39
CA LEU A 67 -0.88 4.95 7.73
C LEU A 67 0.08 5.20 6.56
N ASN A 68 -0.44 5.59 5.39
CA ASN A 68 0.39 6.00 4.25
C ASN A 68 0.65 7.51 4.35
N LEU A 69 1.86 7.88 4.77
CA LEU A 69 2.34 9.25 4.96
C LEU A 69 2.72 9.97 3.64
N GLY A 70 2.21 9.50 2.50
CA GLY A 70 2.54 9.99 1.16
C GLY A 70 3.53 9.06 0.47
N ASN A 71 3.02 8.23 -0.45
CA ASN A 71 3.78 7.24 -1.24
C ASN A 71 4.66 6.26 -0.42
N THR A 72 4.43 6.12 0.89
CA THR A 72 5.19 5.24 1.82
C THR A 72 4.73 3.78 1.81
N CYS A 73 4.04 3.33 0.75
CA CYS A 73 3.57 1.95 0.63
C CYS A 73 4.71 0.92 0.55
N PHE A 74 5.90 1.31 0.08
CA PHE A 74 7.12 0.51 0.13
C PHE A 74 7.52 0.16 1.58
N MET A 75 7.44 1.15 2.50
CA MET A 75 7.76 0.96 3.91
C MET A 75 6.67 0.14 4.59
N ASN A 76 5.40 0.46 4.33
CA ASN A 76 4.29 -0.22 4.98
C ASN A 76 4.18 -1.69 4.57
N SER A 77 4.44 -2.03 3.30
CA SER A 77 4.47 -3.43 2.85
C SER A 77 5.66 -4.20 3.42
N LEU A 78 6.85 -3.58 3.49
CA LEU A 78 8.03 -4.19 4.10
C LEU A 78 7.84 -4.44 5.60
N LEU A 79 7.31 -3.48 6.36
CA LEU A 79 7.08 -3.62 7.80
C LEU A 79 6.12 -4.77 8.13
N GLN A 80 5.06 -4.95 7.34
CA GLN A 80 4.15 -6.09 7.50
C GLN A 80 4.86 -7.43 7.21
N GLY A 81 5.73 -7.49 6.20
CA GLY A 81 6.56 -8.67 5.91
C GLY A 81 7.58 -8.99 7.01
N LEU A 82 8.24 -7.97 7.57
CA LEU A 82 9.17 -8.13 8.71
C LEU A 82 8.44 -8.52 10.00
N ALA A 83 7.20 -8.01 10.22
CA ALA A 83 6.37 -8.39 11.36
C ALA A 83 5.91 -9.86 11.30
N ALA A 84 5.85 -10.45 10.10
CA ALA A 84 5.60 -11.88 9.89
C ALA A 84 6.84 -12.77 10.11
N CYS A 85 7.97 -12.23 10.59
CA CYS A 85 9.22 -12.96 10.81
C CYS A 85 9.60 -13.06 12.30
N PRO A 86 9.06 -14.01 13.10
CA PRO A 86 9.27 -14.06 14.55
C PRO A 86 10.73 -14.14 15.01
N SER A 87 11.60 -14.80 14.24
CA SER A 87 13.04 -14.86 14.55
C SER A 87 13.71 -13.49 14.44
N PHE A 88 13.26 -12.62 13.53
CA PHE A 88 13.77 -11.25 13.43
C PHE A 88 13.31 -10.37 14.60
N ILE A 89 12.05 -10.51 15.00
CA ILE A 89 11.49 -9.77 16.14
C ILE A 89 12.22 -10.15 17.44
N ARG A 90 12.43 -11.45 17.70
CA ARG A 90 13.18 -11.90 18.90
C ARG A 90 14.60 -11.35 18.92
N TRP A 91 15.34 -11.46 17.81
CA TRP A 91 16.69 -10.91 17.71
C TRP A 91 16.72 -9.39 17.95
N LEU A 92 15.74 -8.66 17.41
CA LEU A 92 15.65 -7.21 17.60
C LEU A 92 15.24 -6.84 19.05
N GLU A 93 14.47 -7.70 19.73
CA GLU A 93 14.09 -7.52 21.14
C GLU A 93 15.31 -7.69 22.05
N ASP A 94 16.10 -8.75 21.85
CA ASP A 94 17.39 -8.94 22.53
C ASP A 94 18.34 -7.74 22.28
N PHE A 95 18.47 -7.33 21.00
CA PHE A 95 19.33 -6.21 20.59
C PHE A 95 18.94 -4.87 21.23
N THR A 96 17.64 -4.57 21.30
CA THR A 96 17.15 -3.31 21.89
C THR A 96 17.19 -3.29 23.42
N ASN A 97 16.96 -4.43 24.07
CA ASN A 97 17.04 -4.56 25.53
C ASN A 97 18.47 -4.37 26.06
N GLU A 98 19.48 -4.95 25.40
CA GLU A 98 20.88 -4.77 25.83
C GLU A 98 21.36 -3.34 25.60
N SER A 99 20.87 -2.67 24.55
CA SER A 99 21.14 -1.25 24.28
C SER A 99 20.63 -0.30 25.38
N SER A 100 19.66 -0.69 26.23
CA SER A 100 19.21 0.17 27.33
C SER A 100 20.10 0.15 28.57
N ASN A 101 20.94 -0.88 28.75
CA ASN A 101 21.75 -1.03 29.97
C ASN A 101 23.02 -0.15 30.01
N HIS A 102 23.43 0.43 28.88
CA HIS A 102 24.66 1.24 28.76
C HIS A 102 24.40 2.76 28.56
N GLN A 103 23.16 3.21 28.65
CA GLN A 103 22.73 4.51 28.13
C GLN A 103 22.64 5.62 29.20
N GLU A 104 23.78 6.08 29.74
CA GLU A 104 23.84 7.36 30.48
C GLU A 104 24.46 8.52 29.65
N ARG A 105 24.91 8.23 28.42
CA ARG A 105 25.32 9.24 27.44
C ARG A 105 24.76 8.95 26.04
N THR A 106 24.40 10.04 25.35
CA THR A 106 23.97 10.11 23.94
C THR A 106 22.59 9.52 23.59
N GLU A 107 21.52 10.18 24.03
CA GLU A 107 20.11 9.85 23.70
C GLU A 107 19.74 9.87 22.20
N ARG A 108 20.61 10.40 21.32
CA ARG A 108 20.28 10.71 19.91
C ARG A 108 20.60 9.61 18.90
N GLU A 109 21.34 8.57 19.28
CA GLU A 109 21.99 7.63 18.34
C GLU A 109 21.38 6.22 18.28
N THR A 110 20.23 6.01 18.94
CA THR A 110 19.57 4.70 19.09
C THR A 110 18.07 4.77 18.76
N HIS A 111 17.73 5.57 17.75
CA HIS A 111 16.34 5.85 17.38
C HIS A 111 15.76 4.81 16.40
N LEU A 112 16.57 4.18 15.54
CA LEU A 112 16.06 3.29 14.49
C LEU A 112 15.61 1.94 15.05
N SER A 113 16.48 1.21 15.74
CA SER A 113 16.15 -0.12 16.28
C SER A 113 14.96 -0.10 17.25
N ARG A 114 14.88 0.91 18.13
CA ARG A 114 13.73 1.08 19.03
C ARG A 114 12.43 1.43 18.30
N SER A 115 12.48 2.35 17.33
CA SER A 115 11.30 2.72 16.52
C SER A 115 10.80 1.53 15.69
N LEU A 116 11.72 0.75 15.11
CA LEU A 116 11.42 -0.47 14.38
C LEU A 116 10.82 -1.54 15.30
N MET A 117 11.42 -1.78 16.47
CA MET A 117 10.91 -2.72 17.48
C MET A 117 9.48 -2.38 17.91
N GLN A 118 9.21 -1.12 18.25
CA GLN A 118 7.87 -0.67 18.66
C GLN A 118 6.81 -0.98 17.59
N LEU A 119 7.11 -0.69 16.31
CA LEU A 119 6.21 -0.99 15.20
C LEU A 119 6.05 -2.50 14.98
N LEU A 120 7.14 -3.25 14.89
CA LEU A 120 7.07 -4.69 14.61
C LEU A 120 6.36 -5.46 15.73
N LYS A 121 6.58 -5.09 16.99
CA LYS A 121 5.92 -5.71 18.16
C LYS A 121 4.42 -5.42 18.20
N ALA A 122 4.00 -4.22 17.79
CA ALA A 122 2.59 -3.87 17.65
C ALA A 122 1.92 -4.60 16.46
N LEU A 123 2.64 -4.74 15.33
CA LEU A 123 2.17 -5.45 14.14
C LEU A 123 2.11 -6.97 14.32
N SER A 124 2.98 -7.56 15.14
CA SER A 124 3.02 -9.01 15.40
C SER A 124 2.17 -9.48 16.58
N SER A 125 1.48 -8.56 17.28
CA SER A 125 0.69 -8.89 18.46
C SER A 125 -0.57 -9.69 18.08
N HIS A 126 -0.73 -10.88 18.66
CA HIS A 126 -1.95 -11.68 18.54
C HIS A 126 -3.15 -11.05 19.28
N ASN A 127 -2.89 -10.21 20.28
CA ASN A 127 -3.92 -9.44 20.96
C ASN A 127 -4.14 -8.11 20.22
N PRO A 128 -5.37 -7.77 19.81
CA PRO A 128 -5.63 -6.52 19.11
C PRO A 128 -5.34 -5.35 20.06
N GLY A 129 -4.37 -4.52 19.68
CA GLY A 129 -3.98 -3.31 20.40
C GLY A 129 -5.11 -2.28 20.50
N GLU A 130 -4.83 -1.12 21.09
CA GLU A 130 -5.83 -0.04 21.17
C GLU A 130 -6.15 0.53 19.78
N ASP A 131 -5.14 0.66 18.92
CA ASP A 131 -5.23 1.23 17.57
C ASP A 131 -5.40 0.18 16.47
N ASP A 132 -6.38 0.39 15.59
CA ASP A 132 -6.56 -0.40 14.35
C ASP A 132 -5.55 -0.01 13.24
N VAL A 133 -4.89 1.15 13.36
CA VAL A 133 -3.96 1.72 12.37
C VAL A 133 -2.81 2.40 13.11
N LEU A 134 -1.57 2.04 12.78
CA LEU A 134 -0.36 2.59 13.37
C LEU A 134 0.28 3.63 12.44
N ASP A 135 1.01 4.57 13.03
CA ASP A 135 1.82 5.57 12.33
C ASP A 135 3.30 5.18 12.37
N ALA A 136 3.94 5.08 11.20
CA ALA A 136 5.36 4.74 11.06
C ALA A 136 6.27 5.98 10.92
N GLY A 137 5.76 7.19 11.16
CA GLY A 137 6.47 8.46 11.01
C GLY A 137 7.79 8.54 11.79
N GLY A 138 7.81 8.06 13.05
CA GLY A 138 9.04 8.05 13.86
C GLY A 138 10.17 7.16 13.29
N LEU A 139 9.81 6.08 12.57
CA LEU A 139 10.80 5.27 11.85
C LEU A 139 11.29 5.97 10.59
N LEU A 140 10.40 6.65 9.85
CA LEU A 140 10.76 7.43 8.66
C LEU A 140 11.67 8.62 9.00
N GLU A 141 11.43 9.28 10.14
CA GLU A 141 12.31 10.31 10.68
C GLU A 141 13.66 9.74 11.11
N ALA A 142 13.68 8.60 11.80
CA ALA A 142 14.94 7.90 12.13
C ALA A 142 15.77 7.60 10.88
N LEU A 143 15.18 6.98 9.85
CA LEU A 143 15.86 6.64 8.59
C LEU A 143 16.51 7.86 7.90
N ARG A 144 15.84 9.02 7.93
CA ARG A 144 16.39 10.28 7.39
C ARG A 144 17.63 10.77 8.14
N LEU A 145 17.74 10.47 9.44
CA LEU A 145 18.93 10.76 10.26
C LEU A 145 20.09 9.82 9.91
N TYR A 146 19.82 8.53 9.65
CA TYR A 146 20.80 7.55 9.11
C TYR A 146 21.07 7.74 7.60
N ARG A 147 21.07 8.99 7.12
CA ARG A 147 21.44 9.39 5.76
C ARG A 147 20.58 8.87 4.61
N TRP A 148 19.46 8.19 4.86
CA TRP A 148 18.50 7.87 3.79
C TRP A 148 17.65 9.09 3.44
N GLN A 149 18.24 9.99 2.65
CA GLN A 149 17.67 11.29 2.29
C GLN A 149 16.69 11.18 1.11
N ILE A 150 15.57 10.48 1.33
CA ILE A 150 14.49 10.37 0.35
C ILE A 150 13.53 11.57 0.40
N SER A 151 13.03 11.97 -0.76
CA SER A 151 11.96 12.98 -0.90
C SER A 151 10.69 12.51 -0.18
N SER A 152 10.02 13.39 0.58
CA SER A 152 8.87 13.02 1.44
C SER A 152 7.63 12.47 0.73
N PHE A 153 7.58 12.46 -0.60
CA PHE A 153 6.40 12.05 -1.39
C PHE A 153 6.78 11.24 -2.64
N GLU A 154 7.99 10.69 -2.70
CA GLU A 154 8.48 9.92 -3.84
C GLU A 154 8.30 8.41 -3.60
N GLU A 155 7.95 7.67 -4.64
CA GLU A 155 7.87 6.20 -4.56
C GLU A 155 9.30 5.63 -4.51
N GLN A 156 9.55 4.65 -3.63
CA GLN A 156 10.86 4.04 -3.41
C GLN A 156 10.78 2.52 -3.55
N ASP A 157 11.93 1.85 -3.75
CA ASP A 157 11.99 0.39 -3.74
C ASP A 157 11.98 -0.15 -2.29
N ALA A 158 11.07 -1.08 -2.01
CA ALA A 158 11.02 -1.77 -0.72
C ALA A 158 12.25 -2.68 -0.50
N HIS A 159 12.89 -3.15 -1.58
CA HIS A 159 14.14 -3.92 -1.50
C HIS A 159 15.32 -3.04 -1.10
N GLU A 160 15.39 -1.79 -1.59
CA GLU A 160 16.40 -0.82 -1.16
C GLU A 160 16.22 -0.50 0.33
N LEU A 161 14.99 -0.17 0.76
CA LEU A 161 14.70 0.08 2.17
C LEU A 161 15.06 -1.12 3.07
N PHE A 162 14.86 -2.36 2.62
CA PHE A 162 15.29 -3.54 3.37
C PHE A 162 16.80 -3.53 3.64
N HIS A 163 17.61 -3.21 2.63
CA HIS A 163 19.07 -3.10 2.79
C HIS A 163 19.49 -1.87 3.60
N VAL A 164 18.78 -0.75 3.51
CA VAL A 164 18.99 0.42 4.40
C VAL A 164 18.73 0.03 5.86
N LEU A 165 17.67 -0.74 6.13
CA LEU A 165 17.35 -1.23 7.48
C LEU A 165 18.40 -2.22 8.00
N THR A 166 18.79 -3.25 7.21
CA THR A 166 19.79 -4.23 7.70
C THR A 166 21.14 -3.58 7.92
N SER A 167 21.64 -2.78 6.97
CA SER A 167 22.91 -2.08 7.10
C SER A 167 22.94 -1.10 8.28
N SER A 168 21.86 -0.33 8.51
CA SER A 168 21.78 0.57 9.67
C SER A 168 21.76 -0.18 11.00
N LEU A 169 21.09 -1.34 11.08
CA LEU A 169 21.10 -2.21 12.25
C LEU A 169 22.48 -2.88 12.47
N GLU A 170 23.19 -3.24 11.40
CA GLU A 170 24.58 -3.70 11.49
C GLU A 170 25.51 -2.58 12.00
N GLU A 171 25.30 -1.34 11.57
CA GLU A 171 26.07 -0.17 12.00
C GLU A 171 25.78 0.23 13.46
N GLU A 172 24.52 0.22 13.91
CA GLU A 172 24.17 0.35 15.33
C GLU A 172 24.84 -0.73 16.19
N ARG A 173 24.86 -1.99 15.72
CA ARG A 173 25.54 -3.09 16.41
C ARG A 173 27.05 -2.90 16.48
N GLU A 174 27.69 -2.39 15.44
CA GLU A 174 29.15 -2.20 15.41
C GLU A 174 29.64 -0.99 16.22
N ARG A 175 28.77 -0.02 16.50
CA ARG A 175 29.04 1.09 17.43
C ARG A 175 29.13 0.65 18.89
N GLN A 176 28.57 -0.50 19.26
CA GLN A 176 28.64 -1.01 20.65
C GLN A 176 30.07 -1.45 21.00
N PRO A 177 30.59 -1.12 22.20
CA PRO A 177 31.99 -1.36 22.55
C PRO A 177 32.34 -2.86 22.52
N ARG A 178 33.34 -3.20 21.71
CA ARG A 178 33.77 -4.60 21.48
C ARG A 178 34.38 -5.28 22.71
N VAL A 179 34.78 -4.49 23.70
CA VAL A 179 35.39 -4.91 24.98
C VAL A 179 34.68 -4.13 26.09
N ALA A 180 34.19 -4.83 27.11
CA ALA A 180 33.73 -4.17 28.34
C ALA A 180 34.92 -3.44 28.97
N HIS A 181 34.72 -2.22 29.48
CA HIS A 181 35.81 -1.49 30.14
C HIS A 181 36.30 -2.28 31.36
N LEU A 182 37.60 -2.20 31.68
CA LEU A 182 38.20 -2.92 32.81
C LEU A 182 37.55 -2.56 34.17
N PHE A 183 36.83 -1.44 34.24
CA PHE A 183 36.11 -0.94 35.40
C PHE A 183 34.62 -1.37 35.45
N ASP A 184 34.11 -2.09 34.45
CA ASP A 184 32.70 -2.46 34.31
C ASP A 184 32.35 -3.73 35.14
N MET A 185 32.81 -3.77 36.40
CA MET A 185 32.70 -4.93 37.30
C MET A 185 31.26 -5.36 37.58
N GLN A 186 30.30 -4.42 37.53
CA GLN A 186 28.88 -4.68 37.77
C GLN A 186 28.26 -5.67 36.76
N THR A 187 28.85 -5.78 35.57
CA THR A 187 28.43 -6.75 34.54
C THR A 187 28.92 -8.17 34.86
N LEU A 188 30.07 -8.30 35.52
CA LEU A 188 30.60 -9.58 36.01
C LEU A 188 29.83 -10.08 37.24
N GLU A 189 29.50 -9.20 38.20
CA GLU A 189 28.78 -9.56 39.43
C GLU A 189 27.40 -10.19 39.15
N LYS A 190 26.62 -9.61 38.22
CA LYS A 190 25.31 -10.16 37.81
C LYS A 190 25.37 -11.57 37.20
N SER A 191 26.52 -12.03 36.72
CA SER A 191 26.68 -13.36 36.13
C SER A 191 26.85 -14.48 37.16
N VAL A 192 27.16 -14.16 38.42
CA VAL A 192 27.62 -15.13 39.43
C VAL A 192 26.49 -15.78 40.24
N GLU A 193 25.27 -15.22 40.23
CA GLU A 193 24.14 -15.70 41.06
C GLU A 193 23.51 -17.04 40.64
N SER A 194 24.08 -17.77 39.66
CA SER A 194 23.51 -19.03 39.16
C SER A 194 24.33 -20.29 39.52
N LYS A 195 24.10 -20.76 40.76
CA LYS A 195 24.43 -22.09 41.31
C LYS A 195 25.92 -22.42 41.47
N GLU A 196 26.39 -22.29 42.71
CA GLU A 196 27.59 -22.95 43.21
C GLU A 196 27.58 -24.46 42.92
N LYS A 197 28.55 -24.91 42.12
CA LYS A 197 29.08 -26.27 42.17
C LYS A 197 30.59 -26.19 42.10
N ASN A 198 31.26 -26.80 43.08
CA ASN A 198 32.71 -26.78 43.26
C ASN A 198 33.50 -26.98 41.95
N ILE A 199 34.16 -25.92 41.47
CA ILE A 199 35.11 -26.01 40.36
C ILE A 199 36.51 -26.19 40.94
N SER A 200 37.05 -27.39 40.77
CA SER A 200 38.48 -27.64 40.96
C SER A 200 39.25 -27.07 39.77
N CYS A 201 40.12 -26.08 40.00
CA CYS A 201 40.91 -25.47 38.94
C CYS A 201 41.89 -26.46 38.30
N ARG A 202 41.76 -26.68 36.98
CA ARG A 202 42.81 -27.28 36.15
C ARG A 202 43.02 -26.47 34.86
N THR A 203 44.16 -25.78 34.83
CA THR A 203 44.97 -25.41 33.64
C THR A 203 44.29 -24.70 32.45
N GLY A 204 44.60 -23.40 32.31
CA GLY A 204 45.63 -23.00 31.34
C GLY A 204 45.24 -22.77 29.87
N GLY A 205 43.94 -22.73 29.53
CA GLY A 205 43.48 -22.20 28.23
C GLY A 205 43.08 -20.72 28.35
N PRO A 206 43.24 -19.89 27.29
CA PRO A 206 42.62 -18.57 27.27
C PRO A 206 41.10 -18.74 27.34
N LEU A 207 40.48 -18.11 28.34
CA LEU A 207 39.02 -18.06 28.45
C LEU A 207 38.46 -17.31 27.24
N HIS A 208 38.00 -18.05 26.23
CA HIS A 208 37.19 -17.47 25.18
C HIS A 208 35.94 -16.86 25.84
N PRO A 209 35.69 -15.55 25.71
CA PRO A 209 34.46 -14.96 26.20
C PRO A 209 33.29 -15.67 25.56
N ILE A 210 32.34 -16.16 26.37
CA ILE A 210 31.07 -16.67 25.86
C ILE A 210 30.49 -15.57 24.97
N PRO A 211 30.21 -15.82 23.67
CA PRO A 211 29.65 -14.80 22.81
C PRO A 211 28.27 -14.42 23.37
N SER A 212 28.18 -13.20 23.91
CA SER A 212 26.92 -12.63 24.37
C SER A 212 25.93 -12.58 23.20
N LEU A 213 24.64 -12.83 23.48
CA LEU A 213 23.65 -13.16 22.45
C LEU A 213 23.49 -12.05 21.38
N TRP A 214 23.60 -10.78 21.76
CA TRP A 214 23.66 -9.62 20.86
C TRP A 214 24.81 -9.62 19.84
N ARG A 215 25.90 -10.36 20.06
CA ARG A 215 27.00 -10.51 19.09
C ARG A 215 26.60 -11.37 17.89
N THR A 216 25.44 -12.01 17.92
CA THR A 216 24.88 -12.72 16.76
C THR A 216 24.39 -11.72 15.71
N ARG A 217 24.76 -11.95 14.44
CA ARG A 217 24.24 -11.16 13.32
C ARG A 217 22.73 -11.36 13.19
N HIS A 218 22.03 -10.34 12.68
CA HIS A 218 20.60 -10.41 12.45
C HIS A 218 20.22 -11.65 11.61
N PRO A 219 19.05 -12.26 11.82
CA PRO A 219 18.72 -13.57 11.28
C PRO A 219 18.57 -13.63 9.75
N PHE A 220 18.58 -12.49 9.05
CA PHE A 220 18.70 -12.44 7.58
C PHE A 220 20.12 -12.67 7.05
N HIS A 221 21.15 -12.62 7.91
CA HIS A 221 22.55 -12.76 7.49
C HIS A 221 22.91 -14.18 7.02
N GLY A 222 23.15 -14.33 5.73
CA GLY A 222 23.68 -15.53 5.07
C GLY A 222 25.09 -15.35 4.50
N ARG A 223 25.64 -16.41 3.91
CA ARG A 223 26.87 -16.35 3.10
C ARG A 223 26.74 -17.15 1.80
N LEU A 224 27.16 -16.56 0.70
CA LEU A 224 27.41 -17.24 -0.57
C LEU A 224 28.82 -17.84 -0.58
N THR A 225 29.03 -18.84 -1.42
CA THR A 225 30.38 -19.30 -1.83
C THR A 225 30.57 -18.99 -3.30
N SER A 226 31.57 -18.19 -3.65
CA SER A 226 31.97 -17.93 -5.03
C SER A 226 33.16 -18.83 -5.39
N TYR A 227 32.94 -19.75 -6.32
CA TYR A 227 33.95 -20.60 -6.94
C TYR A 227 34.35 -20.02 -8.29
N MET A 228 35.65 -19.95 -8.56
CA MET A 228 36.19 -19.58 -9.88
C MET A 228 37.36 -20.48 -10.27
N ALA A 229 37.48 -20.83 -11.55
CA ALA A 229 38.62 -21.55 -12.12
C ALA A 229 38.90 -21.13 -13.56
N CYS A 230 40.19 -21.01 -13.92
CA CYS A 230 40.63 -20.65 -15.26
C CYS A 230 40.45 -21.82 -16.24
N LYS A 231 39.83 -21.59 -17.40
CA LYS A 231 39.69 -22.62 -18.46
C LYS A 231 40.98 -22.92 -19.23
N ARG A 232 42.01 -22.07 -19.13
CA ARG A 232 43.29 -22.25 -19.86
C ARG A 232 44.28 -23.13 -19.08
N CYS A 233 44.44 -22.89 -17.79
CA CYS A 233 45.42 -23.60 -16.95
C CYS A 233 44.78 -24.44 -15.83
N GLU A 234 43.44 -24.55 -15.79
CA GLU A 234 42.63 -25.29 -14.82
C GLU A 234 42.83 -24.89 -13.34
N GLN A 235 43.68 -23.88 -13.07
CA GLN A 235 43.91 -23.35 -11.73
C GLN A 235 42.62 -22.77 -11.15
N GLN A 236 42.25 -23.31 -9.98
CA GLN A 236 41.16 -22.79 -9.17
C GLN A 236 41.61 -21.58 -8.34
N SER A 237 40.77 -20.54 -8.29
CA SER A 237 40.92 -19.42 -7.37
C SER A 237 40.52 -19.82 -5.94
N PRO A 238 41.01 -19.14 -4.90
CA PRO A 238 40.49 -19.27 -3.53
C PRO A 238 38.97 -19.08 -3.50
N VAL A 239 38.26 -19.86 -2.68
CA VAL A 239 36.80 -19.74 -2.55
C VAL A 239 36.47 -18.51 -1.71
N HIS A 240 35.75 -17.54 -2.30
CA HIS A 240 35.29 -16.35 -1.60
C HIS A 240 33.96 -16.59 -0.88
N TYR A 241 33.78 -15.96 0.29
CA TYR A 241 32.65 -16.17 1.20
C TYR A 241 31.88 -14.87 1.47
N ASP A 242 31.16 -14.41 0.46
CA ASP A 242 30.46 -13.12 0.47
C ASP A 242 29.22 -13.16 1.36
N SER A 243 28.96 -12.08 2.10
CA SER A 243 27.76 -11.95 2.93
C SER A 243 26.55 -11.54 2.10
N PHE A 244 25.35 -11.96 2.49
CA PHE A 244 24.10 -11.49 1.89
C PHE A 244 22.98 -11.41 2.94
N ASP A 245 22.07 -10.46 2.76
CA ASP A 245 20.84 -10.32 3.56
C ASP A 245 19.58 -10.70 2.77
N SER A 246 19.69 -10.70 1.44
CA SER A 246 18.64 -11.14 0.51
C SER A 246 19.25 -11.83 -0.72
N LEU A 247 18.52 -12.75 -1.34
CA LEU A 247 18.88 -13.30 -2.65
C LEU A 247 18.12 -12.55 -3.75
N SER A 248 18.84 -11.74 -4.54
CA SER A 248 18.28 -11.07 -5.73
C SER A 248 18.38 -12.00 -6.95
N LEU A 249 17.24 -12.56 -7.36
CA LEU A 249 17.14 -13.55 -8.42
C LEU A 249 16.62 -12.93 -9.72
N SER A 250 17.39 -13.06 -10.81
CA SER A 250 16.94 -12.71 -12.16
C SER A 250 15.89 -13.69 -12.65
N ILE A 251 14.78 -13.19 -13.20
CA ILE A 251 13.68 -14.04 -13.70
C ILE A 251 14.03 -14.57 -15.10
N PRO A 252 14.18 -15.89 -15.31
CA PRO A 252 14.51 -16.45 -16.62
C PRO A 252 13.46 -16.12 -17.70
N SER A 253 13.83 -16.26 -18.98
CA SER A 253 12.89 -16.06 -20.09
C SER A 253 11.78 -17.12 -20.09
N VAL A 254 10.54 -16.68 -20.29
CA VAL A 254 9.37 -17.56 -20.32
C VAL A 254 9.42 -18.46 -21.56
N GLN A 255 9.33 -19.77 -21.36
CA GLN A 255 9.10 -20.74 -22.44
C GLN A 255 7.59 -20.87 -22.68
N TRP A 256 7.15 -20.95 -23.94
CA TRP A 256 5.72 -21.02 -24.27
C TRP A 256 5.03 -22.22 -23.58
N GLY A 257 3.90 -21.97 -22.90
CA GLY A 257 3.20 -22.95 -22.05
C GLY A 257 3.90 -23.35 -20.75
N ARG A 258 5.15 -22.89 -20.55
CA ARG A 258 6.02 -23.01 -19.37
C ARG A 258 5.70 -22.02 -18.22
N PRO A 259 5.05 -22.35 -17.07
CA PRO A 259 5.09 -21.42 -15.94
C PRO A 259 6.51 -21.30 -15.39
N VAL A 260 6.93 -20.09 -15.03
CA VAL A 260 8.23 -19.85 -14.37
C VAL A 260 8.09 -20.17 -12.88
N THR A 261 9.05 -20.87 -12.29
CA THR A 261 9.03 -21.26 -10.87
C THR A 261 10.18 -20.63 -10.08
N LEU A 262 10.01 -20.49 -8.77
CA LEU A 262 11.05 -20.01 -7.86
C LEU A 262 12.28 -20.95 -7.88
N ASP A 263 12.08 -22.27 -7.95
CA ASP A 263 13.17 -23.23 -8.08
C ASP A 263 14.02 -23.01 -9.34
N GLN A 264 13.42 -22.59 -10.47
CA GLN A 264 14.15 -22.23 -11.68
C GLN A 264 14.97 -20.95 -11.49
N CYS A 265 14.42 -19.94 -10.82
CA CYS A 265 15.15 -18.71 -10.48
C CYS A 265 16.36 -19.00 -9.57
N LEU A 266 16.19 -19.84 -8.55
CA LEU A 266 17.27 -20.30 -7.66
C LEU A 266 18.31 -21.14 -8.41
N GLN A 267 17.87 -22.06 -9.27
CA GLN A 267 18.76 -22.90 -10.08
C GLN A 267 19.56 -22.09 -11.10
N HIS A 268 18.96 -21.02 -11.66
CA HIS A 268 19.65 -20.08 -12.53
C HIS A 268 20.71 -19.28 -11.75
N PHE A 269 20.37 -18.78 -10.56
CA PHE A 269 21.28 -18.04 -9.69
C PHE A 269 22.52 -18.86 -9.26
N ILE A 270 22.39 -20.17 -9.03
CA ILE A 270 23.52 -21.05 -8.72
C ILE A 270 24.15 -21.75 -9.95
N SER A 271 23.71 -21.41 -11.17
CA SER A 271 24.27 -22.03 -12.37
C SER A 271 25.70 -21.54 -12.63
N SER A 272 26.52 -22.39 -13.25
CA SER A 272 27.89 -22.01 -13.63
C SER A 272 27.89 -21.15 -14.88
N GLU A 273 28.50 -19.97 -14.80
CA GLU A 273 28.67 -19.02 -15.90
C GLU A 273 30.12 -19.03 -16.43
N THR A 274 30.34 -18.48 -17.62
CA THR A 274 31.68 -18.33 -18.20
C THR A 274 32.01 -16.86 -18.42
N ILE A 275 33.03 -16.37 -17.73
CA ILE A 275 33.45 -14.96 -17.81
C ILE A 275 34.72 -14.89 -18.66
N LYS A 276 34.68 -14.10 -19.72
CA LYS A 276 35.82 -13.82 -20.61
C LYS A 276 36.64 -12.66 -20.07
N GLU A 277 37.85 -12.46 -20.60
CA GLU A 277 38.73 -11.35 -20.26
C GLU A 277 39.05 -11.19 -18.76
N VAL A 278 39.19 -12.31 -18.05
CA VAL A 278 39.60 -12.35 -16.64
C VAL A 278 41.11 -12.59 -16.55
N GLU A 279 41.80 -11.74 -15.80
CA GLU A 279 43.24 -11.84 -15.56
C GLU A 279 43.57 -13.13 -14.78
N CYS A 280 44.58 -13.87 -15.26
CA CYS A 280 45.00 -15.13 -14.67
C CYS A 280 46.49 -15.10 -14.34
N GLU A 281 46.82 -14.79 -13.07
CA GLU A 281 48.22 -14.77 -12.59
C GLU A 281 49.03 -16.00 -13.00
N ASN A 282 48.42 -17.20 -12.96
CA ASN A 282 49.12 -18.44 -13.30
C ASN A 282 49.51 -18.49 -14.79
N CYS A 283 48.64 -18.02 -15.69
CA CYS A 283 48.95 -17.94 -17.12
C CYS A 283 49.94 -16.81 -17.41
N THR A 284 49.86 -15.69 -16.70
CA THR A 284 50.86 -14.61 -16.79
C THR A 284 52.25 -15.11 -16.37
N LYS A 285 52.34 -15.88 -15.28
CA LYS A 285 53.59 -16.48 -14.79
C LYS A 285 54.13 -17.56 -15.74
N GLN A 286 53.26 -18.37 -16.34
CA GLN A 286 53.65 -19.36 -17.36
C GLN A 286 54.29 -18.66 -18.57
N GLN A 287 53.62 -17.64 -19.14
CA GLN A 287 54.16 -16.90 -20.28
C GLN A 287 55.42 -16.07 -19.94
N ALA A 288 55.56 -15.61 -18.69
CA ALA A 288 56.80 -14.99 -18.23
C ALA A 288 58.00 -15.95 -18.22
N GLY A 289 57.76 -17.25 -18.02
CA GLY A 289 58.80 -18.28 -18.11
C GLY A 289 59.30 -18.53 -19.53
N ASP A 290 58.47 -18.22 -20.54
CA ASP A 290 58.79 -18.40 -21.96
C ASP A 290 59.47 -17.16 -22.59
N LEU A 291 59.41 -15.99 -21.94
CA LEU A 291 59.94 -14.71 -22.44
C LEU A 291 61.35 -14.42 -21.89
N VAL A 292 62.37 -14.70 -22.70
CA VAL A 292 63.79 -14.60 -22.31
C VAL A 292 64.33 -13.16 -22.25
N ASN A 293 63.71 -12.19 -22.95
CA ASN A 293 64.34 -10.91 -23.27
C ASN A 293 63.54 -9.66 -22.84
N GLY A 294 63.46 -9.35 -21.54
CA GLY A 294 63.27 -7.97 -21.03
C GLY A 294 62.03 -7.16 -21.43
N GLU A 295 61.08 -7.73 -22.17
CA GLU A 295 59.86 -7.07 -22.62
C GLU A 295 58.83 -6.90 -21.49
N VAL A 296 57.92 -5.96 -21.67
CA VAL A 296 56.84 -5.68 -20.72
C VAL A 296 55.89 -6.88 -20.67
N LEU A 297 55.90 -7.60 -19.55
CA LEU A 297 55.05 -8.76 -19.32
C LEU A 297 53.56 -8.36 -19.29
N GLU A 298 52.84 -8.63 -20.37
CA GLU A 298 51.41 -8.33 -20.47
C GLU A 298 50.57 -9.35 -19.67
N SER A 299 49.71 -8.83 -18.78
CA SER A 299 48.84 -9.64 -17.93
C SER A 299 47.88 -10.49 -18.75
N GLN A 300 47.99 -11.81 -18.63
CA GLN A 300 47.21 -12.74 -19.43
C GLN A 300 45.74 -12.76 -19.03
N ARG A 301 44.89 -12.29 -19.94
CA ARG A 301 43.43 -12.38 -19.86
C ARG A 301 42.95 -13.71 -20.47
N THR A 302 42.03 -14.36 -19.79
CA THR A 302 41.56 -15.71 -20.12
C THR A 302 40.06 -15.86 -19.84
N THR A 303 39.48 -17.01 -20.17
CA THR A 303 38.09 -17.33 -19.78
C THR A 303 38.09 -18.15 -18.48
N PHE A 304 37.29 -17.74 -17.50
CA PHE A 304 37.05 -18.50 -16.27
C PHE A 304 35.64 -19.12 -16.27
N VAL A 305 35.48 -20.22 -15.55
CA VAL A 305 34.16 -20.64 -15.04
C VAL A 305 33.96 -20.01 -13.67
N LYS A 306 32.80 -19.40 -13.43
CA LYS A 306 32.37 -18.91 -12.12
C LYS A 306 31.09 -19.62 -11.70
N GLN A 307 30.93 -19.93 -10.42
CA GLN A 307 29.69 -20.46 -9.86
C GLN A 307 29.44 -19.90 -8.47
N LEU A 308 28.21 -19.49 -8.19
CA LEU A 308 27.72 -19.17 -6.85
C LEU A 308 26.99 -20.38 -6.26
N LYS A 309 27.13 -20.62 -4.96
CA LYS A 309 26.29 -21.56 -4.18
C LYS A 309 25.96 -20.97 -2.81
N LEU A 310 24.95 -21.50 -2.14
CA LEU A 310 24.60 -21.08 -0.78
C LEU A 310 25.53 -21.76 0.24
N GLY A 311 26.33 -20.98 0.97
CA GLY A 311 27.20 -21.49 2.03
C GLY A 311 26.45 -21.59 3.36
N LYS A 312 26.37 -20.46 4.07
CA LYS A 312 25.57 -20.32 5.30
C LYS A 312 24.17 -19.83 4.90
N LEU A 313 23.14 -20.60 5.23
CA LEU A 313 21.75 -20.13 5.12
C LEU A 313 21.40 -19.22 6.31
N PRO A 314 20.61 -18.16 6.10
CA PRO A 314 20.03 -17.35 7.16
C PRO A 314 18.83 -18.06 7.82
N GLN A 315 18.44 -17.60 9.00
CA GLN A 315 17.25 -18.09 9.72
C GLN A 315 15.95 -17.48 9.17
N CYS A 316 16.02 -16.23 8.70
CA CYS A 316 14.99 -15.57 7.90
C CYS A 316 15.53 -15.38 6.49
N LEU A 317 14.90 -15.92 5.45
CA LEU A 317 15.38 -15.72 4.08
C LEU A 317 14.54 -14.66 3.35
N CYS A 318 15.17 -13.55 2.95
CA CYS A 318 14.59 -12.62 2.00
C CYS A 318 14.93 -13.04 0.56
N ILE A 319 13.91 -13.23 -0.28
CA ILE A 319 14.07 -13.49 -1.72
C ILE A 319 13.50 -12.30 -2.49
N HIS A 320 14.35 -11.65 -3.27
CA HIS A 320 13.98 -10.57 -4.17
C HIS A 320 13.93 -11.10 -5.60
N LEU A 321 12.74 -11.08 -6.22
CA LEU A 321 12.60 -11.37 -7.65
C LEU A 321 12.81 -10.08 -8.44
N GLN A 322 13.87 -10.02 -9.24
CA GLN A 322 14.22 -8.83 -10.04
C GLN A 322 13.19 -8.60 -11.16
N ARG A 323 12.12 -7.88 -10.81
CA ARG A 323 11.05 -7.55 -11.76
C ARG A 323 11.37 -6.36 -12.64
N LEU A 324 12.31 -5.50 -12.27
CA LEU A 324 12.83 -4.45 -13.15
C LEU A 324 14.03 -4.99 -13.92
N THR A 325 13.98 -4.94 -15.25
CA THR A 325 15.00 -5.45 -16.17
C THR A 325 15.26 -4.45 -17.30
N TRP A 326 16.36 -4.57 -18.02
CA TRP A 326 16.66 -3.70 -19.17
C TRP A 326 16.32 -4.38 -20.50
N SER A 327 15.71 -3.62 -21.41
CA SER A 327 15.47 -4.00 -22.80
C SER A 327 16.74 -3.94 -23.63
N LYS A 328 16.71 -4.51 -24.84
CA LYS A 328 17.84 -4.40 -25.80
C LYS A 328 18.00 -2.97 -26.32
N GLU A 329 16.92 -2.20 -26.26
CA GLU A 329 16.80 -0.82 -26.70
C GLU A 329 17.25 0.18 -25.61
N GLY A 330 17.72 -0.31 -24.46
CA GLY A 330 18.16 0.55 -23.35
C GLY A 330 17.00 1.22 -22.61
N THR A 331 15.89 0.51 -22.40
CA THR A 331 14.73 0.99 -21.62
C THR A 331 14.38 0.04 -20.47
N PRO A 332 13.93 0.55 -19.30
CA PRO A 332 13.51 -0.30 -18.19
C PRO A 332 12.16 -0.98 -18.49
N ILE A 333 12.11 -2.30 -18.32
CA ILE A 333 10.91 -3.14 -18.48
C ILE A 333 10.56 -3.83 -17.17
N LYS A 334 9.29 -3.74 -16.79
CA LYS A 334 8.71 -4.47 -15.65
C LYS A 334 8.20 -5.85 -16.08
N ARG A 335 8.79 -6.90 -15.52
CA ARG A 335 8.41 -8.32 -15.62
C ARG A 335 7.16 -8.58 -14.79
N GLN A 336 6.02 -8.77 -15.46
CA GLN A 336 4.69 -8.92 -14.84
C GLN A 336 4.25 -10.38 -14.71
N GLU A 337 5.00 -11.33 -15.27
CA GLU A 337 4.64 -12.74 -15.26
C GLU A 337 4.61 -13.33 -13.84
N HIS A 338 3.75 -14.34 -13.68
CA HIS A 338 3.65 -15.11 -12.46
C HIS A 338 4.90 -16.00 -12.31
N VAL A 339 5.58 -15.86 -11.16
CA VAL A 339 6.64 -16.78 -10.73
C VAL A 339 6.03 -17.63 -9.62
N GLN A 340 5.79 -18.89 -9.91
CA GLN A 340 5.19 -19.82 -8.97
C GLN A 340 6.17 -20.16 -7.84
N PHE A 341 5.75 -19.91 -6.61
CA PHE A 341 6.45 -20.31 -5.39
C PHE A 341 5.55 -21.21 -4.53
N THR A 342 6.16 -21.93 -3.60
CA THR A 342 5.48 -22.83 -2.65
C THR A 342 5.55 -22.25 -1.24
N GLU A 343 4.60 -22.64 -0.39
CA GLU A 343 4.60 -22.29 1.05
C GLU A 343 5.83 -22.86 1.78
N TYR A 344 6.26 -24.06 1.40
CA TYR A 344 7.46 -24.72 1.89
C TYR A 344 8.51 -24.82 0.78
N LEU A 345 9.74 -24.41 1.08
CA LEU A 345 10.88 -24.39 0.15
C LEU A 345 12.09 -25.11 0.77
N SER A 346 12.50 -26.25 0.19
CA SER A 346 13.79 -26.88 0.54
C SER A 346 14.92 -26.20 -0.23
N LEU A 347 15.98 -25.84 0.49
CA LEU A 347 17.15 -25.17 -0.07
C LEU A 347 18.36 -26.10 -0.23
N ASP A 348 18.22 -27.39 0.09
CA ASP A 348 19.33 -28.34 0.15
C ASP A 348 20.03 -28.51 -1.21
N ARG A 349 19.25 -28.46 -2.30
CA ARG A 349 19.74 -28.48 -3.70
C ARG A 349 20.70 -27.35 -4.05
N TYR A 350 20.62 -26.23 -3.33
CA TYR A 350 21.35 -24.99 -3.64
C TYR A 350 22.57 -24.77 -2.75
N LYS A 351 22.79 -25.65 -1.75
CA LYS A 351 23.89 -25.53 -0.80
C LYS A 351 25.23 -26.01 -1.36
N HIS A 352 26.31 -25.38 -0.92
CA HIS A 352 27.65 -25.89 -1.11
C HIS A 352 27.89 -27.08 -0.16
N CYS A 353 27.86 -28.29 -0.70
CA CYS A 353 28.38 -29.48 -0.02
C CYS A 353 29.85 -29.65 -0.37
N THR A 354 30.75 -29.35 0.57
CA THR A 354 32.11 -29.88 0.51
C THR A 354 32.01 -31.39 0.64
N ALA A 355 32.30 -32.12 -0.44
CA ALA A 355 32.44 -33.57 -0.36
C ALA A 355 33.57 -33.89 0.62
N GLY A 356 33.21 -34.48 1.76
CA GLY A 356 34.18 -34.80 2.80
C GLY A 356 35.23 -35.77 2.24
N GLN A 357 36.50 -35.50 2.54
CA GLN A 357 37.55 -36.50 2.39
C GLN A 357 37.13 -37.74 3.20
N ASN A 358 37.12 -38.92 2.56
CA ASN A 358 36.81 -40.18 3.23
C ASN A 358 37.72 -40.37 4.44
N PRO A 359 37.19 -40.49 5.67
CA PRO A 359 37.87 -41.24 6.71
C PRO A 359 37.79 -42.71 6.29
N GLN A 360 38.91 -43.34 5.96
CA GLN A 360 39.01 -44.79 5.84
C GLN A 360 38.78 -45.43 7.21
N GLY A 361 37.51 -45.59 7.59
CA GLY A 361 37.08 -46.33 8.76
C GLY A 361 37.03 -47.82 8.45
N THR A 362 38.12 -48.54 8.73
CA THR A 362 38.22 -50.01 8.64
C THR A 362 37.32 -50.70 9.67
N SER A 363 36.01 -50.75 9.40
CA SER A 363 35.05 -51.47 10.23
C SER A 363 35.08 -52.97 9.92
N ARG A 364 35.94 -53.70 10.63
CA ARG A 364 35.75 -55.14 10.85
C ARG A 364 34.50 -55.33 11.70
N THR A 365 33.45 -55.94 11.15
CA THR A 365 32.36 -56.50 11.96
C THR A 365 32.10 -57.96 11.60
N ASN A 366 31.87 -58.76 12.64
CA ASN A 366 31.89 -60.22 12.58
C ASN A 366 30.57 -60.82 12.08
N LYS A 367 30.64 -62.04 11.57
CA LYS A 367 29.47 -62.95 11.47
C LYS A 367 28.80 -63.10 12.85
N PRO A 368 27.48 -63.34 12.86
CA PRO A 368 26.97 -64.54 13.50
C PRO A 368 26.22 -65.47 12.52
N THR A 369 25.92 -66.67 12.99
CA THR A 369 25.64 -67.85 12.16
C THR A 369 24.16 -68.27 12.21
N SER A 370 23.57 -68.56 11.03
CA SER A 370 22.60 -69.65 10.75
C SER A 370 21.45 -69.96 11.72
N ALA A 371 20.20 -69.89 11.20
CA ALA A 371 19.31 -71.06 11.13
C ALA A 371 18.14 -70.91 10.11
N LYS A 372 18.15 -71.78 9.08
CA LYS A 372 17.05 -72.52 8.40
C LYS A 372 15.58 -72.02 8.57
N ALA A 373 14.71 -71.99 7.55
CA ALA A 373 14.74 -72.30 6.10
C ALA A 373 13.41 -71.75 5.45
N ALA A 374 12.85 -72.11 4.27
CA ALA A 374 13.08 -73.17 3.29
C ALA A 374 12.37 -72.93 1.91
N ARG A 375 12.73 -73.75 0.90
CA ARG A 375 11.98 -74.14 -0.33
C ARG A 375 11.75 -73.11 -1.47
N ASP A 376 12.69 -73.19 -2.40
CA ASP A 376 12.66 -73.02 -3.88
C ASP A 376 11.67 -73.98 -4.62
N PRO A 377 11.57 -74.05 -5.98
CA PRO A 377 12.16 -73.20 -7.06
C PRO A 377 11.23 -72.89 -8.28
N LYS A 378 11.79 -72.13 -9.26
CA LYS A 378 11.65 -72.18 -10.75
C LYS A 378 11.34 -70.82 -11.39
N ASP A 379 11.90 -70.43 -12.54
CA ASP A 379 13.08 -70.86 -13.32
C ASP A 379 13.41 -69.74 -14.36
N LYS A 380 14.69 -69.47 -14.68
CA LYS A 380 15.25 -69.10 -16.02
C LYS A 380 14.61 -67.99 -16.91
N THR A 381 15.30 -67.12 -17.69
CA THR A 381 16.67 -67.08 -18.25
C THR A 381 17.06 -65.67 -18.75
N ILE A 382 18.32 -65.25 -18.53
CA ILE A 382 19.27 -64.44 -19.34
C ILE A 382 18.75 -63.60 -20.55
N ALA A 383 19.08 -62.30 -20.59
CA ALA A 383 19.85 -61.64 -21.69
C ALA A 383 20.19 -60.15 -21.41
N ASN A 384 21.28 -59.65 -22.02
CA ASN A 384 21.84 -58.30 -21.85
C ASN A 384 21.35 -57.31 -22.93
N GLY A 385 21.44 -56.00 -22.64
CA GLY A 385 22.07 -55.07 -23.59
C GLY A 385 21.32 -53.80 -24.04
N VAL A 386 22.00 -52.65 -23.81
CA VAL A 386 22.11 -51.47 -24.71
C VAL A 386 20.90 -50.55 -24.93
N ASP A 387 21.02 -49.37 -24.32
CA ASP A 387 20.81 -47.98 -24.80
C ASP A 387 19.63 -47.52 -25.70
N SER A 388 19.27 -46.26 -25.43
CA SER A 388 18.63 -45.25 -26.28
C SER A 388 17.10 -45.08 -26.28
N GLU A 389 16.70 -43.88 -25.82
CA GLU A 389 15.58 -43.02 -26.26
C GLU A 389 14.41 -43.62 -27.07
N HIS A 390 13.15 -43.45 -26.63
CA HIS A 390 12.36 -42.23 -26.87
C HIS A 390 10.88 -42.35 -26.40
N CYS A 391 10.21 -41.21 -26.25
CA CYS A 391 8.74 -40.98 -26.24
C CYS A 391 7.80 -41.56 -25.16
N ASN A 392 7.22 -40.63 -24.38
CA ASN A 392 5.79 -40.48 -24.07
C ASN A 392 4.86 -41.72 -24.01
N ASN A 393 4.13 -41.81 -22.89
CA ASN A 393 2.68 -41.95 -22.96
C ASN A 393 1.97 -41.16 -21.85
N ASN A 394 1.24 -40.12 -22.25
CA ASN A 394 0.22 -39.51 -21.41
C ASN A 394 -1.01 -40.41 -21.35
N LYS A 395 -1.66 -40.50 -20.18
CA LYS A 395 -3.11 -40.29 -20.15
C LYS A 395 -3.57 -39.74 -18.78
N PRO A 396 -4.17 -38.54 -18.73
CA PRO A 396 -4.78 -38.02 -17.52
C PRO A 396 -6.15 -38.67 -17.31
N LEU A 397 -6.57 -38.86 -16.05
CA LEU A 397 -7.98 -39.03 -15.74
C LEU A 397 -8.63 -37.66 -15.57
N SER A 398 -9.77 -37.48 -16.23
CA SER A 398 -10.36 -36.17 -16.51
C SER A 398 -11.51 -35.80 -15.57
N ASN A 399 -11.67 -34.48 -15.42
CA ASN A 399 -12.93 -33.76 -15.21
C ASN A 399 -13.73 -33.99 -13.91
N GLY A 400 -13.61 -33.00 -13.01
CA GLY A 400 -14.74 -32.45 -12.26
C GLY A 400 -14.92 -30.97 -12.60
N THR A 401 -15.61 -30.66 -13.70
CA THR A 401 -15.80 -29.28 -14.18
C THR A 401 -17.11 -28.69 -13.67
N PHE A 402 -17.04 -27.51 -13.04
CA PHE A 402 -18.14 -26.53 -13.04
C PHE A 402 -17.63 -25.21 -13.66
N PRO A 403 -18.46 -24.48 -14.44
CA PRO A 403 -17.94 -23.49 -15.36
C PRO A 403 -17.73 -22.11 -14.73
N SER A 404 -16.48 -21.66 -14.67
CA SER A 404 -16.12 -20.24 -14.50
C SER A 404 -16.33 -19.47 -15.80
N ILE A 405 -17.59 -19.17 -16.14
CA ILE A 405 -17.89 -18.11 -17.11
C ILE A 405 -17.52 -16.78 -16.46
N PHE A 406 -16.43 -16.15 -16.93
CA PHE A 406 -16.20 -14.70 -17.11
C PHE A 406 -14.70 -14.41 -17.19
N LEU A 407 -14.08 -14.75 -18.33
CA LEU A 407 -12.81 -14.16 -18.77
C LEU A 407 -12.97 -13.54 -20.16
N HIS A 408 -13.62 -12.38 -20.18
CA HIS A 408 -13.29 -11.29 -21.10
C HIS A 408 -13.82 -10.00 -20.46
N SER A 409 -12.91 -9.13 -20.02
CA SER A 409 -13.27 -7.79 -19.55
C SER A 409 -12.28 -6.76 -20.10
N PRO A 410 -12.58 -6.15 -21.26
CA PRO A 410 -12.02 -4.85 -21.60
C PRO A 410 -12.63 -3.81 -20.64
N GLY A 411 -11.97 -3.62 -19.49
CA GLY A 411 -12.65 -3.17 -18.27
C GLY A 411 -11.94 -2.08 -17.46
N LEU A 412 -11.23 -1.15 -18.10
CA LEU A 412 -10.75 0.07 -17.42
C LEU A 412 -11.11 1.38 -18.15
N SER A 413 -11.38 1.33 -19.46
CA SER A 413 -11.96 2.45 -20.21
C SER A 413 -13.46 2.63 -19.95
N SER A 414 -14.18 1.56 -19.57
CA SER A 414 -15.64 1.59 -19.38
C SER A 414 -16.10 2.27 -18.08
N GLN A 415 -15.33 2.18 -16.99
CA GLN A 415 -15.67 2.87 -15.73
C GLN A 415 -15.42 4.39 -15.78
N LEU A 416 -14.52 4.87 -16.64
CA LEU A 416 -14.25 6.30 -16.81
C LEU A 416 -15.39 7.05 -17.53
N ASN A 417 -16.10 6.39 -18.44
CA ASN A 417 -17.22 6.99 -19.18
C ASN A 417 -18.50 7.09 -18.33
N LEU A 418 -18.75 6.12 -17.44
CA LEU A 418 -19.94 6.08 -16.60
C LEU A 418 -20.10 7.30 -15.67
N THR A 419 -19.02 7.97 -15.26
CA THR A 419 -19.07 8.97 -14.19
C THR A 419 -19.73 10.30 -14.60
N TYR A 420 -19.66 10.69 -15.89
CA TYR A 420 -20.29 11.92 -16.39
C TYR A 420 -21.69 11.69 -16.96
N ASP A 421 -22.03 10.47 -17.41
CA ASP A 421 -23.36 10.13 -17.96
C ASP A 421 -24.49 10.43 -16.96
N TYR A 422 -24.24 10.25 -15.65
CA TYR A 422 -25.20 10.55 -14.58
C TYR A 422 -25.47 12.05 -14.34
N SER A 423 -24.65 12.98 -14.87
CA SER A 423 -24.88 14.43 -14.73
C SER A 423 -26.21 14.85 -15.36
N GLY A 424 -26.61 14.24 -16.48
CA GLY A 424 -27.92 14.47 -17.10
C GLY A 424 -29.08 14.05 -16.21
N LEU A 425 -29.02 12.82 -15.68
CA LEU A 425 -30.06 12.25 -14.81
C LEU A 425 -30.24 13.08 -13.52
N LEU A 426 -29.15 13.44 -12.86
CA LEU A 426 -29.20 14.22 -11.61
C LEU A 426 -29.68 15.66 -11.83
N SER A 427 -29.37 16.27 -12.96
CA SER A 427 -29.91 17.58 -13.34
C SER A 427 -31.43 17.53 -13.57
N ALA A 428 -31.92 16.49 -14.26
CA ALA A 428 -33.35 16.26 -14.46
C ALA A 428 -34.10 16.01 -13.14
N LEU A 429 -33.53 15.17 -12.27
CA LEU A 429 -34.07 14.89 -10.92
C LEU A 429 -34.11 16.16 -10.05
N GLY A 430 -33.10 17.03 -10.13
CA GLY A 430 -33.10 18.31 -9.42
C GLY A 430 -34.24 19.24 -9.87
N ASN A 431 -34.53 19.28 -11.18
CA ASN A 431 -35.68 20.02 -11.69
C ASN A 431 -37.01 19.43 -11.22
N LEU A 432 -37.17 18.10 -11.27
CA LEU A 432 -38.36 17.40 -10.77
C LEU A 432 -38.58 17.64 -9.27
N LEU A 433 -37.51 17.62 -8.47
CA LEU A 433 -37.55 17.92 -7.03
C LEU A 433 -38.04 19.35 -6.77
N SER A 434 -37.55 20.34 -7.53
CA SER A 434 -38.05 21.72 -7.47
C SER A 434 -39.55 21.81 -7.76
N GLN A 435 -40.02 21.15 -8.83
CA GLN A 435 -41.44 21.15 -9.19
C GLN A 435 -42.30 20.46 -8.12
N ALA A 436 -41.83 19.36 -7.52
CA ALA A 436 -42.53 18.65 -6.45
C ALA A 436 -42.64 19.49 -5.16
N LEU A 437 -41.57 20.21 -4.78
CA LEU A 437 -41.57 21.11 -3.63
C LEU A 437 -42.52 22.30 -3.81
N GLU A 438 -42.54 22.92 -5.00
CA GLU A 438 -43.49 23.98 -5.34
C GLU A 438 -44.94 23.49 -5.35
N TYR A 439 -45.20 22.32 -5.94
CA TYR A 439 -46.54 21.71 -5.94
C TYR A 439 -47.03 21.49 -4.50
N ARG A 440 -46.17 20.94 -3.62
CA ARG A 440 -46.49 20.72 -2.21
C ARG A 440 -46.70 22.02 -1.43
N LYS A 441 -46.01 23.11 -1.80
CA LYS A 441 -46.22 24.45 -1.21
C LYS A 441 -47.56 25.05 -1.64
N ASN A 442 -47.83 25.10 -2.94
CA ASN A 442 -49.07 25.67 -3.48
C ASN A 442 -50.32 24.92 -2.99
N ASN A 443 -50.22 23.60 -2.80
CA ASN A 443 -51.28 22.75 -2.25
C ASN A 443 -51.52 22.97 -0.73
N LYS A 444 -50.64 23.69 -0.02
CA LYS A 444 -50.86 24.19 1.35
C LYS A 444 -51.42 25.62 1.38
N GLU A 445 -51.20 26.43 0.34
CA GLU A 445 -51.57 27.85 0.27
C GLU A 445 -52.88 28.11 -0.51
N ASN A 446 -53.64 27.06 -0.88
CA ASN A 446 -54.87 27.14 -1.69
C ASN A 446 -54.72 27.96 -3.00
N SER A 447 -53.51 27.96 -3.55
CA SER A 447 -53.17 28.69 -4.78
C SER A 447 -53.54 27.88 -6.04
N PRO A 448 -53.79 28.53 -7.20
CA PRO A 448 -54.15 27.83 -8.43
C PRO A 448 -53.08 26.81 -8.85
N LYS A 449 -53.52 25.60 -9.20
CA LYS A 449 -52.65 24.46 -9.54
C LYS A 449 -51.90 24.69 -10.87
N LYS A 450 -50.66 25.19 -10.80
CA LYS A 450 -49.72 25.15 -11.96
C LYS A 450 -49.52 23.69 -12.39
N LYS A 451 -49.67 23.41 -13.69
CA LYS A 451 -49.35 22.11 -14.28
C LYS A 451 -47.84 21.84 -14.21
N ILE A 452 -47.46 20.58 -14.02
CA ILE A 452 -46.06 20.12 -14.06
C ILE A 452 -45.53 20.34 -15.48
N ASN A 453 -44.37 20.99 -15.61
CA ASN A 453 -43.74 21.23 -16.90
C ASN A 453 -42.77 20.08 -17.22
N VAL A 454 -43.19 19.20 -18.13
CA VAL A 454 -42.44 18.01 -18.56
C VAL A 454 -41.19 18.38 -19.38
N LEU A 455 -41.17 19.55 -20.03
CA LEU A 455 -40.04 20.01 -20.85
C LEU A 455 -38.87 20.54 -19.99
N GLY A 456 -39.16 21.03 -18.77
CA GLY A 456 -38.14 21.54 -17.85
C GLY A 456 -37.06 20.51 -17.48
N PRO A 457 -37.41 19.30 -17.03
CA PRO A 457 -36.46 18.22 -16.76
C PRO A 457 -35.63 17.82 -17.99
N VAL A 458 -36.20 17.86 -19.20
CA VAL A 458 -35.49 17.56 -20.44
C VAL A 458 -34.39 18.59 -20.72
N HIS A 459 -34.68 19.89 -20.57
CA HIS A 459 -33.65 20.94 -20.74
C HIS A 459 -32.51 20.80 -19.72
N PHE A 460 -32.83 20.48 -18.47
CA PHE A 460 -31.83 20.20 -17.44
C PHE A 460 -31.04 18.92 -17.74
N ALA A 461 -31.66 17.87 -18.30
CA ALA A 461 -30.96 16.66 -18.73
C ALA A 461 -29.94 16.94 -19.83
N ILE A 462 -30.32 17.71 -20.85
CA ILE A 462 -29.44 18.13 -21.95
C ILE A 462 -28.25 18.94 -21.40
N PHE A 463 -28.49 19.93 -20.53
CA PHE A 463 -27.43 20.72 -19.90
C PHE A 463 -26.52 19.87 -18.98
N GLY A 464 -27.08 18.90 -18.26
CA GLY A 464 -26.33 17.98 -17.41
C GLY A 464 -25.40 17.08 -18.22
N PHE A 465 -25.93 16.45 -19.27
CA PHE A 465 -25.20 15.46 -20.07
C PHE A 465 -24.16 16.10 -21.01
N PHE A 466 -24.55 17.09 -21.82
CA PHE A 466 -23.66 17.64 -22.85
C PHE A 466 -22.71 18.72 -22.36
N ILE A 467 -22.99 19.35 -21.21
CA ILE A 467 -22.20 20.50 -20.72
C ILE A 467 -21.61 20.21 -19.33
N THR A 468 -22.45 19.94 -18.33
CA THR A 468 -22.00 19.82 -16.94
C THR A 468 -20.96 18.72 -16.77
N GLY A 469 -21.26 17.50 -17.25
CA GLY A 469 -20.38 16.34 -17.13
C GLY A 469 -19.01 16.57 -17.81
N PRO A 470 -18.96 16.78 -19.14
CA PRO A 470 -17.71 16.99 -19.87
C PRO A 470 -16.90 18.18 -19.38
N LEU A 471 -17.54 19.35 -19.18
CA LEU A 471 -16.84 20.57 -18.79
C LEU A 471 -16.23 20.46 -17.39
N SER A 472 -16.93 19.82 -16.45
CA SER A 472 -16.38 19.57 -15.11
C SER A 472 -15.26 18.54 -15.13
N HIS A 473 -15.37 17.48 -15.94
CA HIS A 473 -14.33 16.45 -16.09
C HIS A 473 -13.00 17.04 -16.56
N TYR A 474 -13.02 17.75 -17.70
CA TYR A 474 -11.81 18.39 -18.23
C TYR A 474 -11.29 19.52 -17.34
N PHE A 475 -12.18 20.26 -16.66
CA PHE A 475 -11.76 21.26 -15.68
C PHE A 475 -10.97 20.65 -14.52
N TYR A 476 -11.43 19.54 -13.92
CA TYR A 476 -10.70 18.90 -12.81
C TYR A 476 -9.36 18.31 -13.25
N GLN A 477 -9.23 17.82 -14.49
CA GLN A 477 -7.94 17.39 -15.05
C GLN A 477 -7.00 18.59 -15.27
N LEU A 478 -7.49 19.66 -15.91
CA LEU A 478 -6.71 20.88 -16.15
C LEU A 478 -6.25 21.53 -14.83
N LEU A 479 -7.08 21.49 -13.79
CA LEU A 479 -6.77 22.01 -12.46
C LEU A 479 -5.57 21.28 -11.81
N GLU A 480 -5.39 19.99 -12.08
CA GLU A 480 -4.25 19.21 -11.57
C GLU A 480 -2.96 19.49 -12.35
N VAL A 481 -3.06 19.68 -13.67
CA VAL A 481 -1.92 20.04 -14.53
C VAL A 481 -1.44 21.47 -14.27
N LEU A 482 -2.36 22.44 -14.11
CA LEU A 482 -2.05 23.86 -13.96
C LEU A 482 -1.64 24.25 -12.54
N LEU A 483 -2.15 23.53 -11.53
CA LEU A 483 -1.79 23.72 -10.13
C LEU A 483 -1.39 22.38 -9.50
N PRO A 484 -0.20 21.83 -9.79
CA PRO A 484 0.33 20.65 -9.11
C PRO A 484 0.51 20.90 -7.60
N THR A 485 0.50 19.83 -6.81
CA THR A 485 0.60 19.89 -5.34
C THR A 485 1.95 20.41 -4.82
N THR A 486 2.95 20.49 -5.69
CA THR A 486 4.28 21.07 -5.42
C THR A 486 4.27 22.59 -5.23
N ILE A 487 3.19 23.30 -5.64
CA ILE A 487 3.11 24.75 -5.53
C ILE A 487 2.70 25.18 -4.10
N PRO A 488 3.38 26.13 -3.44
CA PRO A 488 2.98 26.61 -2.13
C PRO A 488 1.57 27.22 -2.17
N TYR A 489 0.76 26.89 -1.16
CA TYR A 489 -0.67 27.24 -1.06
C TYR A 489 -1.56 26.67 -2.19
N CYS A 490 -1.15 25.58 -2.84
CA CYS A 490 -1.90 24.95 -3.95
C CYS A 490 -3.38 24.72 -3.62
N LEU A 491 -3.73 24.21 -2.43
CA LEU A 491 -5.10 23.94 -2.01
C LEU A 491 -6.00 25.20 -2.08
N ILE A 492 -5.47 26.34 -1.62
CA ILE A 492 -6.17 27.64 -1.63
C ILE A 492 -6.22 28.18 -3.06
N LYS A 493 -5.11 28.09 -3.82
CA LYS A 493 -5.05 28.54 -5.23
C LYS A 493 -6.03 27.79 -6.11
N ARG A 494 -6.16 26.46 -5.95
CA ARG A 494 -7.13 25.64 -6.69
C ARG A 494 -8.57 26.05 -6.37
N LEU A 495 -8.89 26.26 -5.09
CA LEU A 495 -10.21 26.77 -4.69
C LEU A 495 -10.47 28.16 -5.27
N LEU A 496 -9.52 29.09 -5.20
CA LEU A 496 -9.68 30.45 -5.74
C LEU A 496 -9.88 30.45 -7.27
N LEU A 497 -9.10 29.67 -8.02
CA LEU A 497 -9.26 29.54 -9.47
C LEU A 497 -10.67 29.06 -9.83
N GLU A 498 -11.17 28.06 -9.11
CA GLU A 498 -12.49 27.50 -9.35
C GLU A 498 -13.60 28.46 -8.91
N ARG A 499 -13.50 29.10 -7.74
CA ARG A 499 -14.51 30.04 -7.21
C ARG A 499 -14.59 31.36 -8.00
N LEU A 500 -13.46 31.85 -8.52
CA LEU A 500 -13.36 33.17 -9.16
C LEU A 500 -13.39 33.13 -10.69
N ILE A 501 -13.05 32.00 -11.33
CA ILE A 501 -13.07 31.87 -12.80
C ILE A 501 -14.11 30.85 -13.25
N PHE A 502 -14.02 29.60 -12.77
CA PHE A 502 -14.89 28.52 -13.26
C PHE A 502 -16.35 28.72 -12.86
N ALA A 503 -16.65 28.95 -11.58
CA ALA A 503 -18.03 29.12 -11.11
C ALA A 503 -18.76 30.31 -11.76
N PRO A 504 -18.13 31.50 -11.98
CA PRO A 504 -18.68 32.57 -12.81
C PRO A 504 -18.96 32.19 -14.26
N ALA A 505 -17.98 31.65 -14.97
CA ALA A 505 -18.16 31.24 -16.36
C ALA A 505 -19.26 30.16 -16.50
N PHE A 506 -19.27 29.18 -15.59
CA PHE A 506 -20.22 28.08 -15.58
C PHE A 506 -21.66 28.53 -15.28
N LEU A 507 -21.86 29.44 -14.32
CA LEU A 507 -23.20 29.98 -14.03
C LEU A 507 -23.73 30.85 -15.18
N LEU A 508 -22.84 31.63 -15.82
CA LEU A 508 -23.22 32.42 -17.01
C LEU A 508 -23.64 31.50 -18.15
N LEU A 509 -22.85 30.46 -18.43
CA LEU A 509 -23.16 29.44 -19.43
C LEU A 509 -24.49 28.73 -19.16
N PHE A 510 -24.77 28.38 -17.90
CA PHE A 510 -26.09 27.85 -17.50
C PHE A 510 -27.23 28.78 -17.88
N TYR A 511 -27.15 30.07 -17.55
CA TYR A 511 -28.21 31.02 -17.90
C TYR A 511 -28.37 31.21 -19.42
N VAL A 512 -27.27 31.24 -20.19
CA VAL A 512 -27.34 31.37 -21.65
C VAL A 512 -27.99 30.14 -22.28
N VAL A 513 -27.45 28.94 -22.02
CA VAL A 513 -27.90 27.70 -22.65
C VAL A 513 -29.34 27.37 -22.24
N MET A 514 -29.69 27.49 -20.96
CA MET A 514 -31.03 27.14 -20.50
C MET A 514 -32.12 28.07 -21.06
N ASN A 515 -31.80 29.33 -21.36
CA ASN A 515 -32.75 30.24 -22.02
C ASN A 515 -32.83 29.99 -23.53
N ALA A 516 -31.74 29.59 -24.18
CA ALA A 516 -31.75 29.15 -25.57
C ALA A 516 -32.62 27.90 -25.76
N LEU A 517 -32.47 26.89 -24.87
CA LEU A 517 -33.34 25.70 -24.85
C LEU A 517 -34.82 26.04 -24.62
N GLU A 518 -35.13 27.14 -23.91
CA GLU A 518 -36.49 27.63 -23.71
C GLU A 518 -37.01 28.57 -24.81
N GLY A 519 -36.25 28.80 -25.89
CA GLY A 519 -36.67 29.63 -27.01
C GLY A 519 -36.84 31.13 -26.67
N LYS A 520 -36.16 31.63 -25.64
CA LYS A 520 -36.24 33.03 -25.18
C LYS A 520 -35.33 33.95 -25.98
N THR A 521 -35.70 35.23 -26.08
CA THR A 521 -34.91 36.21 -26.85
C THR A 521 -33.64 36.63 -26.10
N LEU A 522 -32.63 37.13 -26.83
CA LEU A 522 -31.40 37.64 -26.22
C LEU A 522 -31.65 38.83 -25.25
N ALA A 523 -32.70 39.62 -25.49
CA ALA A 523 -33.13 40.67 -24.57
C ALA A 523 -33.63 40.10 -23.23
N ASP A 524 -34.40 39.01 -23.26
CA ASP A 524 -34.85 38.31 -22.05
C ASP A 524 -33.67 37.74 -21.26
N VAL A 525 -32.67 37.18 -21.96
CA VAL A 525 -31.43 36.68 -21.34
C VAL A 525 -30.70 37.81 -20.63
N GLN A 526 -30.50 38.96 -21.29
CA GLN A 526 -29.79 40.10 -20.70
C GLN A 526 -30.52 40.65 -19.46
N ASN A 527 -31.85 40.73 -19.50
CA ASN A 527 -32.68 41.19 -18.38
C ASN A 527 -32.69 40.19 -17.21
N LYS A 528 -32.78 38.88 -17.49
CA LYS A 528 -32.71 37.84 -16.43
C LYS A 528 -31.30 37.73 -15.83
N LEU A 529 -30.23 37.94 -16.61
CA LEU A 529 -28.86 38.02 -16.08
C LEU A 529 -28.69 39.22 -15.14
N LYS A 530 -29.08 40.44 -15.55
CA LYS A 530 -29.01 41.65 -14.70
C LYS A 530 -29.70 41.47 -13.34
N THR A 531 -30.85 40.80 -13.33
CA THR A 531 -31.67 40.62 -12.12
C THR A 531 -31.29 39.41 -11.27
N SER A 532 -30.92 38.28 -11.88
CA SER A 532 -30.85 36.98 -11.20
C SER A 532 -29.43 36.43 -11.03
N TYR A 533 -28.45 36.87 -11.85
CA TYR A 533 -27.10 36.32 -11.84
C TYR A 533 -26.36 36.58 -10.52
N TRP A 534 -26.32 37.82 -10.05
CA TRP A 534 -25.60 38.17 -8.82
C TRP A 534 -26.19 37.55 -7.54
N PRO A 535 -27.53 37.50 -7.34
CA PRO A 535 -28.14 36.72 -6.26
C PRO A 535 -27.76 35.23 -6.31
N ALA A 536 -27.82 34.61 -7.49
CA ALA A 536 -27.44 33.22 -7.68
C ALA A 536 -25.94 33.00 -7.42
N MET A 537 -25.06 33.92 -7.84
CA MET A 537 -23.61 33.86 -7.59
C MET A 537 -23.28 33.92 -6.10
N LYS A 538 -23.87 34.89 -5.38
CA LYS A 538 -23.69 35.03 -3.92
C LYS A 538 -24.16 33.79 -3.17
N MET A 539 -25.25 33.15 -3.62
CA MET A 539 -25.69 31.87 -3.06
C MET A 539 -24.75 30.72 -3.45
N ASN A 540 -24.24 30.69 -4.70
CA ASN A 540 -23.29 29.68 -5.14
C ASN A 540 -22.05 29.69 -4.24
N TRP A 541 -21.41 30.84 -4.06
CA TRP A 541 -20.25 30.95 -3.17
C TRP A 541 -20.56 30.54 -1.73
N LYS A 542 -21.72 30.93 -1.17
CA LYS A 542 -22.10 30.50 0.19
C LYS A 542 -22.28 28.99 0.34
N VAL A 543 -22.96 28.35 -0.61
CA VAL A 543 -23.31 26.92 -0.53
C VAL A 543 -22.14 26.05 -0.98
N TRP A 544 -21.54 26.33 -2.13
CA TRP A 544 -20.57 25.44 -2.75
C TRP A 544 -19.14 25.56 -2.23
N THR A 545 -18.72 26.68 -1.65
CA THR A 545 -17.32 26.82 -1.16
C THR A 545 -16.91 25.72 -0.18
N PRO A 546 -17.68 25.35 0.88
CA PRO A 546 -17.30 24.25 1.76
C PRO A 546 -17.26 22.89 1.04
N PHE A 547 -18.27 22.57 0.23
CA PHE A 547 -18.30 21.30 -0.51
C PHE A 547 -17.18 21.22 -1.54
N GLN A 548 -16.85 22.31 -2.21
CA GLN A 548 -15.82 22.34 -3.24
C GLN A 548 -14.41 22.37 -2.64
N PHE A 549 -14.22 22.94 -1.45
CA PHE A 549 -13.00 22.76 -0.67
C PHE A 549 -12.80 21.28 -0.30
N ILE A 550 -13.86 20.56 0.09
CA ILE A 550 -13.80 19.12 0.32
C ILE A 550 -13.47 18.38 -0.99
N ASN A 551 -14.17 18.70 -2.08
CA ASN A 551 -14.06 18.03 -3.37
C ASN A 551 -12.66 18.16 -4.00
N ILE A 552 -12.09 19.36 -4.01
CA ILE A 552 -10.79 19.63 -4.64
C ILE A 552 -9.62 19.04 -3.83
N ASN A 553 -9.72 19.00 -2.50
CA ASN A 553 -8.59 18.67 -1.63
C ASN A 553 -8.63 17.24 -1.05
N TYR A 554 -9.80 16.61 -0.93
CA TYR A 554 -9.95 15.31 -0.28
C TYR A 554 -10.60 14.23 -1.16
N VAL A 555 -11.27 14.59 -2.25
CA VAL A 555 -11.89 13.62 -3.17
C VAL A 555 -10.91 13.29 -4.31
N PRO A 556 -10.60 12.00 -4.57
CA PRO A 556 -9.77 11.58 -5.71
C PRO A 556 -10.37 12.03 -7.05
N VAL A 557 -9.52 12.39 -8.02
CA VAL A 557 -9.92 13.03 -9.28
C VAL A 557 -11.04 12.27 -10.02
N GLN A 558 -10.97 10.94 -10.05
CA GLN A 558 -11.97 10.07 -10.68
C GLN A 558 -13.37 10.16 -10.05
N PHE A 559 -13.50 10.62 -8.80
CA PHE A 559 -14.77 10.75 -8.08
C PHE A 559 -15.27 12.20 -7.93
N ARG A 560 -14.48 13.22 -8.30
CA ARG A 560 -14.85 14.63 -8.10
C ARG A 560 -16.10 15.08 -8.85
N VAL A 561 -16.31 14.54 -10.05
CA VAL A 561 -17.52 14.77 -10.85
C VAL A 561 -18.73 14.14 -10.17
N LEU A 562 -18.61 12.90 -9.65
CA LEU A 562 -19.69 12.22 -8.93
C LEU A 562 -20.07 12.96 -7.63
N PHE A 563 -19.07 13.36 -6.83
CA PHE A 563 -19.28 14.13 -5.61
C PHE A 563 -19.95 15.48 -5.90
N ALA A 564 -19.47 16.21 -6.91
CA ALA A 564 -20.09 17.45 -7.35
C ALA A 564 -21.54 17.22 -7.81
N ASN A 565 -21.81 16.18 -8.60
CA ASN A 565 -23.14 15.82 -9.07
C ASN A 565 -24.14 15.53 -7.92
N MET A 566 -23.69 14.91 -6.82
CA MET A 566 -24.55 14.68 -5.64
C MET A 566 -24.96 15.98 -4.96
N VAL A 567 -24.05 16.93 -4.80
CA VAL A 567 -24.34 18.28 -4.28
C VAL A 567 -25.19 19.07 -5.30
N ALA A 568 -24.95 18.85 -6.59
CA ALA A 568 -25.62 19.54 -7.69
C ALA A 568 -27.13 19.23 -7.75
N LEU A 569 -27.59 18.05 -7.31
CA LEU A 569 -29.02 17.72 -7.23
C LEU A 569 -29.84 18.80 -6.50
N PHE A 570 -29.36 19.24 -5.33
CA PHE A 570 -29.98 20.28 -4.53
C PHE A 570 -29.77 21.69 -5.13
N TRP A 571 -28.61 21.92 -5.75
CA TRP A 571 -28.30 23.16 -6.44
C TRP A 571 -29.19 23.42 -7.67
N TYR A 572 -29.44 22.39 -8.49
CA TYR A 572 -30.36 22.49 -9.62
C TYR A 572 -31.80 22.68 -9.17
N ALA A 573 -32.21 22.08 -8.05
CA ALA A 573 -33.52 22.36 -7.45
C ALA A 573 -33.65 23.83 -7.02
N TYR A 574 -32.60 24.41 -6.42
CA TYR A 574 -32.54 25.84 -6.11
C TYR A 574 -32.58 26.71 -7.38
N LEU A 575 -31.71 26.46 -8.36
CA LEU A 575 -31.68 27.21 -9.62
C LEU A 575 -33.02 27.15 -10.39
N ALA A 576 -33.67 25.99 -10.42
CA ALA A 576 -35.00 25.85 -11.03
C ALA A 576 -36.08 26.68 -10.32
N SER A 577 -35.97 26.89 -9.00
CA SER A 577 -36.90 27.72 -8.23
C SER A 577 -36.64 29.23 -8.38
N VAL A 578 -35.36 29.66 -8.46
CA VAL A 578 -34.95 31.07 -8.60
C VAL A 578 -35.05 31.57 -10.05
N ARG A 579 -35.02 30.66 -11.02
CA ARG A 579 -35.07 31.01 -12.45
C ARG A 579 -36.49 31.24 -12.99
N LYS A 580 -37.52 30.73 -12.31
CA LYS A 580 -38.93 31.03 -12.62
C LYS A 580 -39.26 32.51 -12.41
#